data_AF-A0A380GPN8-F1
#
_entry.id   AF-A0A380GPN8-F1
#
_cell.length_a   1.000
_cell.length_b   1.000
_cell.length_c   1.000
_cell.angle_alpha   90.00
_cell.angle_beta   90.00
_cell.angle_gamma   90.00
#
_symmetry.space_group_name_H-M   'P 1'
#
loop_
_entity.id
_entity.type
_entity.pdbx_description
1 polymer ?
#
loop_
_entity_poly.entity_id
_entity_poly.type
_entity_poly.pdbx_seq_one_letter_code
_entity_poly.pdbx_strand_id
1 'polypeptide(L)'
;MHKDIKIYTKNGEDAEEVRNVGFTNVQILEKTNYLGEITLIKTPAQHGRGKVLKIAGNVCGLIFKNENEKTLYVAGDTVWYEKLKKH
;
A
#
# COMPACT_ATOMS: atom_id res chain seq x y z
N MET A 1 3.22 -24.11 -4.43
CA MET A 1 2.83 -22.74 -4.04
C MET A 1 2.66 -21.95 -5.32
N HIS A 2 1.49 -21.34 -5.55
CA HIS A 2 1.23 -20.50 -6.73
C HIS A 2 1.97 -19.17 -6.59
N LYS A 3 3.10 -19.04 -7.28
CA LYS A 3 3.95 -17.82 -7.27
C LYS A 3 3.71 -16.90 -8.49
N ASP A 4 2.66 -17.20 -9.24
CA ASP A 4 2.14 -16.51 -10.41
C ASP A 4 1.07 -15.47 -10.09
N ILE A 5 0.54 -15.47 -8.85
CA ILE A 5 -0.40 -14.46 -8.38
C ILE A 5 0.20 -13.06 -8.44
N LYS A 6 -0.63 -12.06 -8.75
CA LYS A 6 -0.20 -10.67 -8.78
C LYS A 6 0.01 -10.15 -7.36
N ILE A 7 1.21 -9.67 -7.06
CA ILE A 7 1.56 -9.01 -5.80
C ILE A 7 1.79 -7.52 -6.04
N TYR A 8 1.13 -6.71 -5.23
CA TYR A 8 1.36 -5.27 -5.16
C TYR A 8 2.26 -4.95 -3.96
N THR A 9 3.36 -4.23 -4.18
CA THR A 9 4.31 -3.85 -3.12
C THR A 9 4.31 -2.36 -2.86
N LYS A 10 4.68 -1.94 -1.64
CA LYS A 10 4.65 -0.53 -1.26
C LYS A 10 5.78 0.28 -1.91
N ASN A 11 6.93 -0.32 -2.19
CA ASN A 11 8.10 0.34 -2.78
C ASN A 11 8.97 -0.68 -3.55
N GLY A 12 10.10 -0.20 -4.08
CA GLY A 12 11.06 -1.02 -4.82
C GLY A 12 11.75 -2.08 -3.95
N GLU A 13 12.15 -1.72 -2.73
CA GLU A 13 12.82 -2.63 -1.78
C GLU A 13 11.96 -3.89 -1.53
N ASP A 14 10.68 -3.70 -1.19
CA ASP A 14 9.73 -4.81 -1.03
C ASP A 14 9.55 -5.62 -2.32
N ALA A 15 9.56 -4.96 -3.49
CA ALA A 15 9.41 -5.65 -4.76
C ALA A 15 10.58 -6.58 -5.05
N GLU A 16 11.80 -6.16 -4.71
CA GLU A 16 12.99 -6.98 -4.84
C GLU A 16 12.95 -8.17 -3.88
N GLU A 17 12.60 -7.96 -2.60
CA GLU A 17 12.45 -9.04 -1.63
C GLU A 17 11.43 -10.09 -2.09
N VAL A 18 10.27 -9.64 -2.58
CA VAL A 18 9.20 -10.52 -3.08
C VAL A 18 9.65 -11.30 -4.33
N ARG A 19 10.40 -10.67 -5.25
CA ARG A 19 10.97 -11.37 -6.41
C ARG A 19 12.03 -12.38 -6.01
N ASN A 20 12.88 -12.07 -5.02
CA ASN A 20 13.93 -12.95 -4.53
C ASN A 20 13.39 -14.25 -3.92
N VAL A 21 12.18 -14.22 -3.35
CA VAL A 21 11.50 -15.44 -2.87
C VAL A 21 10.70 -16.16 -3.96
N GLY A 22 10.80 -15.72 -5.22
CA GLY A 22 10.35 -16.45 -6.42
C GLY A 22 8.99 -16.04 -6.99
N PHE A 23 8.40 -14.92 -6.57
CA PHE A 23 7.22 -14.37 -7.24
C PHE A 23 7.64 -13.62 -8.50
N THR A 24 6.90 -13.84 -9.59
CA THR A 24 7.24 -13.26 -10.90
C THR A 24 6.32 -12.09 -11.27
N ASN A 25 5.08 -12.10 -10.78
CA ASN A 25 4.07 -11.09 -11.09
C ASN A 25 4.01 -10.02 -9.97
N VAL A 26 5.01 -9.14 -9.95
CA VAL A 26 5.19 -8.14 -8.88
C VAL A 26 5.10 -6.72 -9.44
N GLN A 27 4.14 -5.94 -8.96
CA GLN A 27 3.92 -4.54 -9.33
C GLN A 27 4.12 -3.63 -8.11
N ILE A 28 4.91 -2.56 -8.28
CA ILE A 28 5.05 -1.53 -7.25
C ILE A 28 3.81 -0.62 -7.32
N LEU A 29 3.21 -0.31 -6.18
CA LEU A 29 2.10 0.63 -6.10
C LEU A 29 2.56 2.05 -6.44
N GLU A 30 1.95 2.61 -7.48
CA GLU A 30 2.01 4.04 -7.78
C GLU A 30 1.02 4.82 -6.90
N LYS A 31 0.95 6.15 -7.09
CA LYS A 31 -0.03 6.98 -6.40
C LYS A 31 -1.47 6.55 -6.70
N THR A 32 -1.74 6.19 -7.95
CA THR A 32 -3.02 5.69 -8.44
C THR A 32 -2.77 4.43 -9.26
N ASN A 33 -3.55 3.39 -9.02
CA ASN A 33 -3.42 2.09 -9.67
C ASN A 33 -4.81 1.60 -10.08
N TYR A 34 -4.87 0.72 -11.07
CA TYR A 34 -6.12 0.17 -11.57
C TYR A 34 -6.12 -1.36 -11.44
N LEU A 35 -7.21 -1.88 -10.86
CA LEU A 35 -7.49 -3.30 -10.75
C LEU A 35 -8.89 -3.55 -11.34
N GLY A 36 -8.92 -3.84 -12.64
CA GLY A 36 -10.17 -3.83 -13.39
C GLY A 36 -10.82 -2.45 -13.30
N GLU A 37 -12.07 -2.40 -12.84
CA GLU A 37 -12.85 -1.17 -12.65
C GLU A 37 -12.59 -0.50 -11.28
N ILE A 38 -11.73 -1.08 -10.44
CA ILE A 38 -11.40 -0.52 -9.13
C ILE A 38 -10.16 0.38 -9.24
N THR A 39 -10.31 1.62 -8.81
CA THR A 39 -9.19 2.54 -8.61
C THR A 39 -8.62 2.36 -7.20
N LEU A 40 -7.33 2.01 -7.11
CA LEU A 40 -6.57 1.97 -5.86
C LEU A 40 -5.71 3.22 -5.72
N ILE A 41 -5.95 4.02 -4.68
CA ILE A 41 -5.17 5.22 -4.37
C ILE A 41 -4.29 4.94 -3.16
N LYS A 42 -2.97 5.08 -3.32
CA LYS A 42 -2.01 4.93 -2.24
C LYS A 42 -1.99 6.19 -1.39
N THR A 43 -2.21 6.05 -0.08
CA THR A 43 -2.20 7.17 0.87
C THR A 43 -0.96 7.13 1.76
N PRO A 44 -0.41 8.30 2.13
CA PRO A 44 0.65 8.37 3.14
C PRO A 44 0.18 7.78 4.49
N ALA A 45 1.06 7.07 5.18
CA ALA A 45 0.83 6.53 6.52
C ALA A 45 2.06 6.79 7.40
N GLN A 46 1.89 6.71 8.72
CA GLN A 46 2.96 6.96 9.68
C GLN A 46 3.01 5.87 10.77
N HIS A 47 4.05 5.04 10.71
CA HIS A 47 4.22 3.89 11.61
C HIS A 47 4.84 4.30 12.96
N GLY A 48 4.07 5.03 13.76
CA GLY A 48 4.46 5.47 15.12
C GLY A 48 4.88 6.94 15.21
N ARG A 49 5.47 7.34 16.35
CA ARG A 49 5.94 8.72 16.63
C ARG A 49 7.31 8.70 17.30
N GLY A 50 8.01 9.83 17.26
CA GLY A 50 9.26 10.03 18.01
C GLY A 50 10.38 9.07 17.56
N LYS A 51 11.09 8.47 18.53
CA LYS A 51 12.24 7.59 18.25
C LYS A 51 11.86 6.32 17.48
N VAL A 52 10.64 5.80 17.66
CA VAL A 52 10.13 4.61 16.97
C VAL A 52 10.03 4.85 15.46
N LEU A 53 9.63 6.05 15.04
CA LEU A 53 9.48 6.40 13.62
C LEU A 53 10.80 6.30 12.84
N LYS A 54 11.95 6.47 13.49
CA LYS A 54 13.27 6.40 12.85
C LYS A 54 13.70 4.97 12.50
N ILE A 55 13.10 3.99 13.14
CA ILE A 55 13.40 2.56 12.99
C ILE A 55 12.25 1.87 12.22
N ALA A 56 11.06 2.45 12.30
CA ALA A 56 9.88 1.99 11.58
C ALA A 56 10.08 2.02 10.07
N GLY A 57 9.73 0.92 9.41
CA GLY A 57 9.76 0.82 7.95
C GLY A 57 8.70 1.70 7.27
N ASN A 58 8.81 1.81 5.94
CA ASN A 58 7.83 2.51 5.13
C ASN A 58 6.45 1.85 5.23
N VAL A 59 5.39 2.64 5.37
CA VAL A 59 3.99 2.18 5.39
C VAL A 59 3.13 3.03 4.47
N CYS A 60 2.02 2.47 3.99
CA CYS A 60 0.99 3.22 3.27
C CYS A 60 -0.40 2.68 3.60
N GLY A 61 -1.41 3.53 3.42
CA GLY A 61 -2.80 3.10 3.35
C GLY A 61 -3.26 2.99 1.88
N LEU A 62 -4.48 2.50 1.68
CA LEU A 62 -5.11 2.32 0.38
C LEU A 62 -6.56 2.77 0.43
N ILE A 63 -6.99 3.53 -0.57
CA ILE A 63 -8.40 3.80 -0.85
C ILE A 63 -8.80 2.99 -2.08
N PHE A 64 -9.84 2.19 -1.95
CA PHE A 64 -10.49 1.46 -3.03
C PHE A 64 -11.72 2.25 -3.47
N LYS A 65 -11.80 2.60 -4.76
CA LYS A 65 -12.93 3.31 -5.36
C LYS A 65 -13.46 2.56 -6.57
N ASN A 66 -14.78 2.48 -6.66
CA ASN A 66 -15.52 2.07 -7.84
C ASN A 66 -16.77 2.95 -7.91
N GLU A 67 -17.27 3.23 -9.12
CA GLU A 67 -18.43 4.11 -9.30
C GLU A 67 -19.73 3.50 -8.75
N ASN A 68 -19.81 2.16 -8.69
CA ASN A 68 -20.98 1.40 -8.28
C ASN A 68 -20.89 0.83 -6.86
N GLU A 69 -19.78 1.05 -6.15
CA GLU A 69 -19.57 0.56 -4.79
C GLU A 69 -19.16 1.66 -3.81
N LYS A 70 -19.32 1.39 -2.51
CA LYS A 70 -18.84 2.30 -1.48
C LYS A 70 -17.31 2.35 -1.48
N THR A 71 -16.77 3.55 -1.25
CA THR A 71 -15.34 3.72 -1.04
C THR A 71 -14.89 3.01 0.25
N LEU A 72 -13.88 2.16 0.14
CA LEU A 72 -13.24 1.50 1.28
C LEU A 72 -11.87 2.12 1.52
N TYR A 73 -11.60 2.53 2.77
CA TYR A 73 -10.30 3.01 3.19
C TYR A 73 -9.63 2.01 4.14
N VAL A 74 -8.45 1.53 3.76
CA VAL A 74 -7.56 0.72 4.59
C VAL A 74 -6.43 1.62 5.04
N ALA A 75 -6.41 1.99 6.32
CA ALA A 75 -5.43 2.94 6.85
C ALA A 75 -3.99 2.41 6.85
N GLY A 76 -3.82 1.08 6.88
CA GLY A 76 -2.54 0.43 7.14
C GLY A 76 -2.07 0.67 8.58
N ASP A 77 -0.79 0.36 8.85
CA ASP A 77 -0.23 0.49 10.19
C ASP A 77 0.17 1.94 10.50
N THR A 78 -0.83 2.78 10.74
CA THR A 78 -0.65 4.22 10.95
C THR A 78 -1.22 4.70 12.29
N VAL A 79 -0.49 5.62 12.94
CA VAL A 79 -1.05 6.42 14.04
C VAL A 79 -1.90 7.56 13.48
N TRP A 80 -2.78 8.14 14.29
CA TRP A 80 -3.49 9.37 13.94
C TRP A 80 -2.53 10.55 13.74
N TYR A 81 -2.55 11.22 12.60
CA TYR A 81 -1.72 12.40 12.33
C TYR A 81 -2.42 13.31 11.32
N GLU A 82 -1.96 14.56 11.16
CA GLU A 82 -2.71 15.59 10.41
C GLU A 82 -3.06 15.19 8.98
N LYS A 83 -2.25 14.37 8.31
CA LYS A 83 -2.54 13.93 6.93
C LYS A 83 -3.63 12.85 6.84
N LEU A 84 -4.00 12.19 7.94
CA LEU A 84 -5.15 11.27 7.96
C LEU A 84 -6.51 11.99 7.97
N LYS A 85 -6.56 13.27 8.37
CA LYS A 85 -7.82 14.02 8.45
C LYS A 85 -8.43 14.36 7.08
N LYS A 86 -7.79 14.01 5.95
CA LYS A 86 -8.16 14.48 4.60
C LYS A 86 -8.66 13.38 3.65
N HIS A 87 -8.94 12.18 4.14
CA HIS A 87 -9.38 11.04 3.35
C HIS A 87 -10.70 10.51 3.90
#